data_AF-A0A376VVK4-F1
#
_entry.id   AF-A0A376VVK4-F1
#
_cell.length_a   1.000
_cell.length_b   1.000
_cell.length_c   1.000
_cell.angle_alpha   90.00
_cell.angle_beta   90.00
_cell.angle_gamma   90.00
#
_symmetry.space_group_name_H-M   'P 1'
#
loop_
_entity.id
_entity.type
_entity.pdbx_description
1 polymer ?
#
loop_
_entity_poly.entity_id
_entity_poly.type
_entity_poly.pdbx_seq_one_letter_code
_entity_poly.pdbx_strand_id
1 'polypeptide(L)'
;MGVNALWISAPFEQIHGWVGGGTKGDFPHYAYHGYYTQDWTNLDANMGSKADLRTLVDSAHQRGIRILFDVVMNHTGYATLADMQEYQFGALYLSGDELKKTLGERWSDWKPAAGQTWHSFNDYINFSDKTGWDKWWGKNWIRTDIGDYDNPGFDDLTMSLAFLPDIKTESTSASGLPVFYKNKTDTHAKDIDGFTPRDYLTHWLSQWVRGLWD
;
A
#
# COMPACT_ATOMS: atom_id res chain seq x y z
N MET A 1 -16.08 -21.90 -23.38
CA MET A 1 -15.06 -20.82 -23.41
C MET A 1 -13.62 -21.34 -23.54
N GLY A 2 -13.29 -22.60 -23.17
CA GLY A 2 -11.96 -23.17 -23.46
C GLY A 2 -10.79 -22.56 -22.67
N VAL A 3 -11.09 -21.74 -21.65
CA VAL A 3 -10.10 -21.08 -20.79
C VAL A 3 -9.34 -22.11 -19.97
N ASN A 4 -8.01 -21.99 -19.93
CA ASN A 4 -7.11 -22.87 -19.15
C ASN A 4 -6.21 -22.10 -18.17
N ALA A 5 -6.42 -20.79 -18.03
CA ALA A 5 -5.74 -19.95 -17.07
C ALA A 5 -6.65 -18.79 -16.63
N LEU A 6 -6.61 -18.43 -15.35
CA LEU A 6 -7.17 -17.19 -14.80
C LEU A 6 -6.00 -16.35 -14.28
N TRP A 7 -5.89 -15.12 -14.76
CA TRP A 7 -5.03 -14.12 -14.16
C TRP A 7 -5.89 -13.22 -13.27
N ILE A 8 -5.58 -13.16 -11.99
CA ILE A 8 -6.29 -12.34 -11.01
C ILE A 8 -5.44 -11.14 -10.59
N SER A 9 -6.14 -10.09 -10.15
CA SER A 9 -5.53 -8.94 -9.47
C SER A 9 -4.64 -9.36 -8.32
N ALA A 10 -3.72 -8.48 -7.97
CA ALA A 10 -2.73 -8.74 -6.94
C ALA A 10 -3.42 -9.02 -5.59
N PRO A 11 -3.22 -10.20 -4.99
CA PRO A 11 -4.03 -10.64 -3.85
C PRO A 11 -3.58 -10.06 -2.50
N PHE A 12 -2.43 -9.40 -2.46
CA PHE A 12 -1.90 -8.85 -1.23
C PHE A 12 -2.65 -7.59 -0.78
N GLU A 13 -2.63 -7.32 0.52
CA GLU A 13 -3.34 -6.21 1.16
C GLU A 13 -2.97 -4.86 0.53
N GLN A 14 -3.99 -4.12 0.11
CA GLN A 14 -3.88 -2.78 -0.44
C GLN A 14 -4.12 -1.71 0.63
N ILE A 15 -3.79 -0.45 0.32
CA ILE A 15 -4.12 0.71 1.18
C ILE A 15 -5.61 0.77 1.52
N HIS A 16 -5.93 1.31 2.69
CA HIS A 16 -7.32 1.48 3.14
C HIS A 16 -7.89 2.83 2.77
N GLY A 17 -9.22 2.88 2.63
CA GLY A 17 -9.89 4.12 2.25
C GLY A 17 -9.59 4.53 0.81
N TRP A 18 -9.49 5.84 0.58
CA TRP A 18 -9.45 6.41 -0.77
C TRP A 18 -8.40 7.51 -0.89
N VAL A 19 -8.02 7.77 -2.15
CA VAL A 19 -7.33 9.00 -2.59
C VAL A 19 -8.22 9.76 -3.58
N GLY A 20 -7.86 10.99 -3.93
CA GLY A 20 -8.59 11.73 -4.97
C GLY A 20 -8.40 11.09 -6.35
N GLY A 21 -9.50 10.71 -7.00
CA GLY A 21 -9.53 10.08 -8.30
C GLY A 21 -9.62 11.07 -9.46
N GLY A 22 -9.08 10.69 -10.62
CA GLY A 22 -9.05 11.55 -11.80
C GLY A 22 -8.06 12.72 -11.67
N THR A 23 -7.92 13.49 -12.75
CA THR A 23 -6.94 14.60 -12.78
C THR A 23 -7.33 15.76 -11.87
N LYS A 24 -8.58 15.83 -11.41
CA LYS A 24 -9.11 16.91 -10.57
C LYS A 24 -9.63 16.47 -9.20
N GLY A 25 -9.56 15.18 -8.87
CA GLY A 25 -10.11 14.66 -7.62
C GLY A 25 -11.63 14.54 -7.67
N ASP A 26 -12.18 14.10 -8.81
CA ASP A 26 -13.62 14.12 -9.10
C ASP A 26 -14.41 13.06 -8.30
N PHE A 27 -13.73 12.02 -7.82
CA PHE A 27 -14.33 10.91 -7.07
C PHE A 27 -13.33 10.31 -6.06
N PRO A 28 -13.79 9.60 -5.02
CA PRO A 28 -12.89 8.85 -4.15
C PRO A 28 -12.41 7.59 -4.89
N HIS A 29 -11.09 7.47 -5.09
CA HIS A 29 -10.47 6.34 -5.77
C HIS A 29 -9.89 5.36 -4.76
N TYR A 30 -10.38 4.13 -4.81
CA TYR A 30 -10.00 3.02 -3.93
C TYR A 30 -9.04 2.09 -4.66
N ALA A 31 -8.29 1.27 -3.92
CA ALA A 31 -7.33 0.32 -4.46
C ALA A 31 -7.94 -0.95 -5.10
N TYR A 32 -9.16 -0.88 -5.65
CA TYR A 32 -9.88 -2.02 -6.21
C TYR A 32 -9.13 -2.76 -7.34
N HIS A 33 -8.15 -2.10 -7.94
CA HIS A 33 -7.35 -2.61 -9.06
C HIS A 33 -6.15 -3.46 -8.62
N GLY A 34 -5.72 -3.39 -7.34
CA GLY A 34 -4.61 -4.20 -6.82
C GLY A 34 -3.19 -3.64 -7.06
N TYR A 35 -3.04 -2.34 -7.30
CA TYR A 35 -1.73 -1.70 -7.56
C TYR A 35 -1.28 -0.71 -6.47
N TYR A 36 -1.97 -0.64 -5.34
CA TYR A 36 -1.64 0.20 -4.20
C TYR A 36 -1.32 -0.65 -2.97
N THR A 37 -0.32 -1.50 -3.08
CA THR A 37 0.06 -2.44 -2.01
C THR A 37 0.45 -1.73 -0.73
N GLN A 38 -0.04 -2.26 0.39
CA GLN A 38 0.33 -1.85 1.74
C GLN A 38 1.05 -2.98 2.50
N ASP A 39 0.62 -4.23 2.34
CA ASP A 39 1.26 -5.37 3.00
C ASP A 39 1.25 -6.64 2.12
N TRP A 40 2.44 -7.05 1.66
CA TRP A 40 2.63 -8.26 0.87
C TRP A 40 2.45 -9.56 1.65
N THR A 41 2.26 -9.52 2.97
CA THR A 41 2.16 -10.71 3.81
C THR A 41 0.72 -11.12 4.12
N ASN A 42 -0.25 -10.25 3.83
CA ASN A 42 -1.67 -10.45 4.09
C ASN A 42 -2.49 -10.47 2.81
N LEU A 43 -3.61 -11.21 2.83
CA LEU A 43 -4.61 -11.21 1.77
C LEU A 43 -5.44 -9.93 1.90
N ASP A 44 -5.70 -9.26 0.79
CA ASP A 44 -6.64 -8.14 0.78
C ASP A 44 -8.03 -8.62 1.20
N ALA A 45 -8.58 -8.01 2.25
CA ALA A 45 -9.87 -8.40 2.80
C ALA A 45 -11.03 -8.25 1.80
N ASN A 46 -10.89 -7.39 0.79
CA ASN A 46 -11.89 -7.22 -0.28
C ASN A 46 -11.88 -8.39 -1.28
N MET A 47 -10.82 -9.22 -1.29
CA MET A 47 -10.73 -10.41 -2.12
C MET A 47 -11.26 -11.68 -1.43
N GLY A 48 -11.75 -11.55 -0.20
CA GLY A 48 -12.28 -12.64 0.60
C GLY A 48 -11.27 -13.19 1.60
N SER A 49 -11.53 -14.40 2.08
CA SER A 49 -10.66 -15.08 3.04
C SER A 49 -9.59 -15.94 2.35
N LYS A 50 -8.54 -16.32 3.10
CA LYS A 50 -7.56 -17.30 2.61
C LYS A 50 -8.22 -18.63 2.20
N ALA A 51 -9.31 -19.01 2.87
CA ALA A 51 -10.10 -20.20 2.52
C ALA A 51 -10.84 -20.04 1.19
N ASP A 52 -11.34 -18.84 0.88
CA ASP A 52 -11.96 -18.53 -0.42
C ASP A 52 -10.93 -18.61 -1.54
N LEU A 53 -9.73 -18.02 -1.33
CA LEU A 53 -8.64 -18.09 -2.29
C LEU A 53 -8.18 -19.54 -2.53
N ARG A 54 -8.04 -20.35 -1.47
CA ARG A 54 -7.72 -21.78 -1.60
C ARG A 54 -8.81 -22.54 -2.37
N THR A 55 -10.08 -22.25 -2.07
CA THR A 55 -11.22 -22.85 -2.78
C THR A 55 -11.23 -22.50 -4.26
N LEU A 56 -10.91 -21.24 -4.63
CA LEU A 56 -10.76 -20.81 -6.02
C LEU A 56 -9.65 -21.60 -6.73
N VAL A 57 -8.46 -21.66 -6.11
CA VAL A 57 -7.29 -22.35 -6.65
C VAL A 57 -7.56 -23.85 -6.85
N ASP A 58 -8.08 -24.52 -5.83
CA ASP A 58 -8.40 -25.96 -5.90
C ASP A 58 -9.46 -26.25 -6.96
N SER A 59 -10.52 -25.44 -6.99
CA SER A 59 -11.59 -25.58 -7.98
C SER A 59 -11.09 -25.35 -9.42
N ALA A 60 -10.17 -24.40 -9.62
CA ALA A 60 -9.56 -24.15 -10.92
C ALA A 60 -8.68 -25.32 -11.35
N HIS A 61 -7.81 -25.80 -10.47
CA HIS A 61 -6.90 -26.92 -10.77
C HIS A 61 -7.63 -28.24 -11.05
N GLN A 62 -8.72 -28.54 -10.32
CA GLN A 62 -9.58 -29.69 -10.63
C GLN A 62 -10.16 -29.66 -12.05
N ARG A 63 -10.25 -28.47 -12.65
CA ARG A 63 -10.74 -28.24 -14.01
C ARG A 63 -9.60 -28.07 -15.04
N GLY A 64 -8.35 -28.27 -14.63
CA GLY A 64 -7.18 -28.06 -15.49
C GLY A 64 -6.91 -26.58 -15.80
N ILE A 65 -7.42 -25.66 -14.98
CA ILE A 65 -7.26 -24.21 -15.13
C ILE A 65 -6.16 -23.75 -14.17
N ARG A 66 -5.14 -23.06 -14.70
CA ARG A 66 -4.05 -22.47 -13.91
C ARG A 66 -4.47 -21.14 -13.29
N ILE A 67 -3.86 -20.78 -12.17
CA ILE A 67 -4.01 -19.46 -11.58
C ILE A 67 -2.70 -18.69 -11.72
N LEU A 68 -2.77 -17.46 -12.21
CA LEU A 68 -1.68 -16.50 -12.24
C LEU A 68 -2.05 -15.33 -11.33
N PHE A 69 -1.13 -14.95 -10.45
CA PHE A 69 -1.27 -13.75 -9.63
C PHE A 69 -0.56 -12.59 -10.29
N ASP A 70 -1.20 -11.43 -10.32
CA ASP A 70 -0.47 -10.19 -10.55
C ASP A 70 0.51 -9.92 -9.40
N VAL A 71 1.67 -9.36 -9.74
CA VAL A 71 2.75 -9.09 -8.80
C VAL A 71 3.26 -7.67 -9.02
N VAL A 72 3.07 -6.84 -7.99
CA VAL A 72 3.44 -5.44 -7.98
C VAL A 72 4.62 -5.27 -7.03
N MET A 73 5.79 -4.97 -7.60
CA MET A 73 7.06 -4.84 -6.87
C MET A 73 7.74 -3.48 -7.07
N ASN A 74 7.20 -2.64 -7.95
CA ASN A 74 7.79 -1.34 -8.26
C ASN A 74 7.50 -0.32 -7.16
N HIS A 75 6.25 -0.25 -6.69
CA HIS A 75 5.78 0.81 -5.82
C HIS A 75 4.83 0.27 -4.75
N THR A 76 4.57 1.12 -3.77
CA THR A 76 3.53 0.94 -2.75
C THR A 76 2.31 1.78 -3.10
N GLY A 77 1.23 1.66 -2.33
CA GLY A 77 0.12 2.60 -2.39
C GLY A 77 0.46 3.98 -1.80
N TYR A 78 -0.36 4.97 -2.15
CA TYR A 78 -0.27 6.31 -1.56
C TYR A 78 -0.55 6.30 -0.06
N ALA A 79 -0.11 7.35 0.65
CA ALA A 79 -0.58 7.62 2.00
C ALA A 79 -2.06 8.04 1.96
N THR A 80 -2.92 7.32 2.69
CA THR A 80 -4.34 7.66 2.84
C THR A 80 -4.62 8.20 4.23
N LEU A 81 -5.70 8.96 4.38
CA LEU A 81 -6.17 9.38 5.71
C LEU A 81 -6.50 8.20 6.63
N ALA A 82 -7.04 7.11 6.08
CA ALA A 82 -7.37 5.92 6.85
C ALA A 82 -6.10 5.31 7.45
N ASP A 83 -5.09 5.06 6.62
CA ASP A 83 -3.85 4.41 7.02
C ASP A 83 -3.01 5.31 7.94
N MET A 84 -2.97 6.62 7.67
CA MET A 84 -2.31 7.59 8.55
C MET A 84 -2.93 7.56 9.96
N GLN A 85 -4.27 7.49 10.03
CA GLN A 85 -5.00 7.43 11.30
C GLN A 85 -4.74 6.12 12.04
N GLU A 86 -4.89 4.99 11.34
CA GLU A 86 -4.82 3.64 11.90
C GLU A 86 -3.41 3.27 12.32
N TYR A 87 -2.44 3.48 11.44
CA TYR A 87 -1.05 3.07 11.64
C TYR A 87 -0.15 4.20 12.17
N GLN A 88 -0.73 5.36 12.51
CA GLN A 88 -0.10 6.45 13.24
C GLN A 88 1.19 6.99 12.60
N PHE A 89 1.13 7.25 11.29
CA PHE A 89 2.20 7.88 10.53
C PHE A 89 1.73 9.16 9.83
N GLY A 90 2.68 9.92 9.30
CA GLY A 90 2.43 11.19 8.66
C GLY A 90 2.15 12.31 9.66
N ALA A 91 1.82 13.48 9.14
CA ALA A 91 1.52 14.66 9.93
C ALA A 91 0.39 15.47 9.30
N LEU A 92 -0.43 16.08 10.15
CA LEU A 92 -1.49 17.00 9.74
C LEU A 92 -1.18 18.40 10.26
N TYR A 93 -1.65 19.43 9.55
CA TYR A 93 -1.67 20.80 10.08
C TYR A 93 -2.73 20.98 11.18
N LEU A 94 -3.69 20.07 11.25
CA LEU A 94 -4.81 20.08 12.19
C LEU A 94 -4.45 19.34 13.48
N SER A 95 -4.98 19.81 14.61
CA SER A 95 -4.86 19.12 15.90
C SER A 95 -6.07 19.38 16.82
N GLY A 96 -6.22 18.56 17.86
CA GLY A 96 -7.27 18.74 18.88
C GLY A 96 -8.69 18.81 18.31
N ASP A 97 -9.46 19.79 18.78
CA ASP A 97 -10.85 19.98 18.38
C ASP A 97 -11.02 20.32 16.89
N GLU A 98 -10.02 20.98 16.28
CA GLU A 98 -10.07 21.34 14.86
C GLU A 98 -9.96 20.12 13.95
N LEU A 99 -9.07 19.18 14.31
CA LEU A 99 -8.96 17.89 13.62
C LEU A 99 -10.30 17.17 13.63
N LYS A 100 -10.90 17.01 14.82
CA LYS A 100 -12.16 16.31 14.99
C LYS A 100 -13.32 17.01 14.26
N LYS A 101 -13.34 18.34 14.26
CA LYS A 101 -14.33 19.12 13.52
C LYS A 101 -14.18 18.96 12.00
N THR A 102 -12.96 18.89 11.50
CA THR A 102 -12.67 18.86 10.06
C THR A 102 -12.74 17.45 9.47
N LEU A 103 -12.01 16.50 10.04
CA LEU A 103 -11.90 15.12 9.53
C LEU A 103 -12.85 14.13 10.21
N GLY A 104 -13.49 14.51 11.33
CA GLY A 104 -14.36 13.63 12.09
C GLY A 104 -13.60 12.60 12.94
N GLU A 105 -14.34 11.61 13.43
CA GLU A 105 -13.77 10.50 14.22
C GLU A 105 -13.02 9.49 13.35
N ARG A 106 -13.49 9.26 12.12
CA ARG A 106 -12.84 8.41 11.12
C ARG A 106 -12.45 9.29 9.95
N TRP A 107 -11.16 9.50 9.74
CA TRP A 107 -10.69 10.50 8.78
C TRP A 107 -11.09 10.15 7.34
N SER A 108 -11.29 8.86 7.04
CA SER A 108 -11.80 8.38 5.75
C SER A 108 -13.26 8.72 5.47
N ASP A 109 -14.04 9.14 6.47
CA ASP A 109 -15.42 9.62 6.28
C ASP A 109 -15.47 11.07 5.78
N TRP A 110 -14.33 11.77 5.73
CA TRP A 110 -14.24 13.12 5.19
C TRP A 110 -14.77 13.18 3.75
N LYS A 111 -15.45 14.28 3.41
CA LYS A 111 -15.99 14.53 2.05
C LYS A 111 -15.73 15.98 1.67
N PRO A 112 -15.51 16.27 0.38
CA PRO A 112 -15.33 17.63 -0.09
C PRO A 112 -16.59 18.48 0.20
N ALA A 113 -16.38 19.67 0.76
CA ALA A 113 -17.40 20.70 0.85
C ALA A 113 -17.62 21.40 -0.50
N ALA A 114 -18.57 22.34 -0.56
CA ALA A 114 -18.78 23.17 -1.74
C ALA A 114 -17.48 23.90 -2.13
N GLY A 115 -17.01 23.69 -3.37
CA GLY A 115 -15.77 24.26 -3.89
C GLY A 115 -14.51 23.43 -3.64
N GLN A 116 -14.61 22.32 -2.91
CA GLN A 116 -13.52 21.35 -2.73
C GLN A 116 -13.69 20.14 -3.67
N THR A 117 -12.61 19.38 -3.83
CA THR A 117 -12.62 18.08 -4.52
C THR A 117 -12.04 17.01 -3.59
N TRP A 118 -12.05 15.75 -4.02
CA TRP A 118 -11.40 14.67 -3.27
C TRP A 118 -9.88 14.81 -3.21
N HIS A 119 -9.26 15.78 -3.91
CA HIS A 119 -7.85 16.13 -3.70
C HIS A 119 -7.64 17.11 -2.53
N SER A 120 -8.69 17.84 -2.11
CA SER A 120 -8.57 18.88 -1.09
C SER A 120 -8.24 18.34 0.31
N PHE A 121 -8.33 17.03 0.54
CA PHE A 121 -7.84 16.47 1.81
C PHE A 121 -6.32 16.64 1.99
N ASN A 122 -5.58 16.72 0.88
CA ASN A 122 -4.14 16.94 0.89
C ASN A 122 -3.77 18.29 1.53
N ASP A 123 -4.68 19.28 1.51
CA ASP A 123 -4.47 20.59 2.12
C ASP A 123 -4.32 20.50 3.66
N TYR A 124 -4.80 19.41 4.27
CA TYR A 124 -4.69 19.17 5.71
C TYR A 124 -3.41 18.41 6.10
N ILE A 125 -2.71 17.84 5.13
CA ILE A 125 -1.54 17.00 5.34
C ILE A 125 -0.26 17.83 5.25
N ASN A 126 0.57 17.77 6.29
CA ASN A 126 1.89 18.37 6.26
C ASN A 126 2.89 17.39 5.64
N PHE A 127 2.97 17.38 4.31
CA PHE A 127 3.90 16.52 3.57
C PHE A 127 5.38 16.80 3.87
N SER A 128 5.72 17.98 4.41
CA SER A 128 7.12 18.35 4.71
C SER A 128 7.59 17.91 6.11
N ASP A 129 6.71 17.35 6.94
CA ASP A 129 7.06 16.98 8.31
C ASP A 129 7.94 15.72 8.39
N LYS A 130 9.23 15.92 8.64
CA LYS A 130 10.19 14.81 8.65
C LYS A 130 9.88 13.75 9.71
N THR A 131 9.42 14.16 10.89
CA THR A 131 9.22 13.27 12.04
C THR A 131 7.97 12.42 11.91
N GLY A 132 6.89 12.96 11.35
CA GLY A 132 5.67 12.23 11.06
C GLY A 132 5.90 11.19 9.96
N TRP A 133 6.59 11.59 8.88
CA TRP A 133 6.79 10.72 7.72
C TRP A 133 7.88 9.67 7.89
N ASP A 134 8.85 9.85 8.79
CA ASP A 134 9.82 8.81 9.18
C ASP A 134 9.15 7.56 9.79
N LYS A 135 7.91 7.69 10.29
CA LYS A 135 7.12 6.59 10.85
C LYS A 135 6.40 5.74 9.81
N TRP A 136 6.43 6.12 8.53
CA TRP A 136 5.72 5.40 7.46
C TRP A 136 6.52 4.18 6.99
N TRP A 137 7.05 4.16 5.76
CA TRP A 137 7.86 3.03 5.27
C TRP A 137 9.29 3.03 5.83
N GLY A 138 9.84 4.19 6.17
CA GLY A 138 11.24 4.37 6.53
C GLY A 138 12.12 4.57 5.30
N LYS A 139 13.15 5.42 5.42
CA LYS A 139 13.96 5.92 4.28
C LYS A 139 14.69 4.86 3.46
N ASN A 140 14.91 3.68 4.04
CA ASN A 140 15.60 2.59 3.35
C ASN A 140 14.66 1.80 2.43
N TRP A 141 13.34 1.99 2.53
CA TRP A 141 12.33 1.25 1.79
C TRP A 141 11.90 1.93 0.48
N ILE A 142 11.54 3.21 0.54
CA ILE A 142 10.90 3.91 -0.58
C ILE A 142 11.60 5.23 -0.95
N ARG A 143 11.30 5.73 -2.14
CA ARG A 143 11.60 7.08 -2.65
C ARG A 143 10.29 7.82 -2.92
N THR A 144 10.19 9.05 -2.45
CA THR A 144 9.00 9.92 -2.59
C THR A 144 9.40 11.37 -2.29
N ASP A 145 8.63 12.34 -2.77
CA ASP A 145 8.78 13.77 -2.48
C ASP A 145 8.22 14.21 -1.11
N ILE A 146 7.90 13.26 -0.24
CA ILE A 146 7.31 13.46 1.08
C ILE A 146 8.40 13.40 2.15
N GLY A 147 8.31 14.27 3.16
CA GLY A 147 9.13 14.23 4.37
C GLY A 147 10.62 14.42 4.09
N ASP A 148 11.42 13.41 4.47
CA ASP A 148 12.88 13.42 4.32
C ASP A 148 13.36 12.15 3.58
N TYR A 149 12.49 11.58 2.75
CA TYR A 149 12.82 10.45 1.86
C TYR A 149 13.70 10.92 0.70
N ASP A 150 14.36 9.98 0.04
CA ASP A 150 15.06 10.28 -1.21
C ASP A 150 14.03 10.66 -2.28
N ASN A 151 14.27 11.77 -2.98
CA ASN A 151 13.40 12.21 -4.05
C ASN A 151 13.45 11.24 -5.24
N PRO A 152 12.32 11.02 -5.94
CA PRO A 152 12.31 10.28 -7.20
C PRO A 152 13.21 10.96 -8.25
N GLY A 153 13.91 10.14 -9.04
CA GLY A 153 14.69 10.61 -10.18
C GLY A 153 13.87 10.74 -11.46
N PHE A 154 14.55 10.79 -12.60
CA PHE A 154 13.95 10.93 -13.93
C PHE A 154 14.32 9.78 -14.88
N ASP A 155 14.99 8.75 -14.37
CA ASP A 155 15.37 7.56 -15.12
C ASP A 155 14.51 6.34 -14.74
N ASP A 156 14.55 5.30 -15.57
CA ASP A 156 13.76 4.08 -15.39
C ASP A 156 14.05 3.34 -14.07
N LEU A 157 15.19 3.64 -13.42
CA LEU A 157 15.59 3.00 -12.17
C LEU A 157 15.01 3.69 -10.95
N THR A 158 14.86 5.02 -11.00
CA THR A 158 14.59 5.84 -9.79
C THR A 158 13.36 6.72 -9.88
N MET A 159 12.70 6.80 -11.05
CA MET A 159 11.47 7.59 -11.21
C MET A 159 10.28 6.97 -10.48
N SER A 160 9.37 7.81 -10.01
CA SER A 160 8.08 7.36 -9.47
C SER A 160 7.05 7.23 -10.60
N LEU A 161 6.29 6.15 -10.60
CA LEU A 161 5.12 6.01 -11.47
C LEU A 161 3.94 6.79 -10.87
N ALA A 162 3.50 7.86 -11.53
CA ALA A 162 2.33 8.65 -11.12
C ALA A 162 2.36 9.09 -9.63
N PHE A 163 3.53 9.52 -9.15
CA PHE A 163 3.78 9.93 -7.76
C PHE A 163 3.59 8.83 -6.71
N LEU A 164 3.45 7.56 -7.11
CA LEU A 164 3.44 6.45 -6.17
C LEU A 164 4.82 6.31 -5.51
N PRO A 165 4.91 5.99 -4.21
CA PRO A 165 6.19 5.81 -3.57
C PRO A 165 6.92 4.60 -4.16
N ASP A 166 8.08 4.87 -4.72
CA ASP A 166 8.85 3.88 -5.47
C ASP A 166 9.73 3.06 -4.51
N ILE A 167 9.68 1.73 -4.62
CA ILE A 167 10.43 0.85 -3.73
C ILE A 167 11.87 0.80 -4.20
N LYS A 168 12.80 0.99 -3.26
CA LYS A 168 14.25 0.96 -3.49
C LYS A 168 14.78 -0.45 -3.71
N THR A 169 14.25 -1.16 -4.71
CA THR A 169 14.64 -2.54 -5.01
C THR A 169 16.10 -2.64 -5.43
N GLU A 170 16.70 -1.56 -5.94
CA GLU A 170 18.11 -1.44 -6.28
C GLU A 170 19.04 -1.35 -5.04
N SER A 171 18.50 -0.97 -3.89
CA SER A 171 19.28 -0.78 -2.66
C SER A 171 19.95 -2.08 -2.21
N THR A 172 21.23 -1.97 -1.85
CA THR A 172 22.01 -3.05 -1.21
C THR A 172 22.05 -2.94 0.30
N SER A 173 21.43 -1.90 0.87
CA SER A 173 21.42 -1.65 2.31
C SER A 173 20.26 -2.37 2.98
N ALA A 174 20.51 -2.93 4.16
CA ALA A 174 19.46 -3.51 5.00
C ALA A 174 18.41 -2.45 5.34
N SER A 175 17.14 -2.83 5.21
CA SER A 175 16.01 -1.91 5.37
C SER A 175 15.28 -2.04 6.70
N GLY A 176 15.37 -3.21 7.35
CA GLY A 176 14.46 -3.60 8.43
C GLY A 176 13.02 -3.74 7.91
N LEU A 177 12.04 -3.97 8.80
CA LEU A 177 10.63 -3.88 8.41
C LEU A 177 10.20 -2.42 8.15
N PRO A 178 9.16 -2.19 7.31
CA PRO A 178 8.50 -0.90 7.20
C PRO A 178 8.10 -0.36 8.57
N VAL A 179 8.38 0.92 8.85
CA VAL A 179 8.28 1.47 10.22
C VAL A 179 6.84 1.42 10.76
N PHE A 180 5.83 1.63 9.92
CA PHE A 180 4.43 1.60 10.33
C PHE A 180 3.94 0.19 10.70
N TYR A 181 4.63 -0.87 10.26
CA TYR A 181 4.26 -2.25 10.61
C TYR A 181 4.29 -2.51 12.12
N LYS A 182 5.05 -1.73 12.90
CA LYS A 182 5.00 -1.81 14.37
C LYS A 182 3.60 -1.57 14.95
N ASN A 183 2.75 -0.84 14.22
CA ASN A 183 1.37 -0.53 14.58
C ASN A 183 0.36 -1.44 13.84
N LYS A 184 0.82 -2.29 12.93
CA LYS A 184 0.00 -3.25 12.17
C LYS A 184 0.11 -4.63 12.80
N THR A 185 -0.80 -4.96 13.73
CA THR A 185 -0.69 -6.19 14.53
C THR A 185 -1.03 -7.47 13.77
N ASP A 186 -1.71 -7.35 12.64
CA ASP A 186 -2.15 -8.47 11.80
C ASP A 186 -1.15 -8.78 10.68
N THR A 187 -0.08 -8.00 10.50
CA THR A 187 0.99 -8.32 9.54
C THR A 187 1.65 -9.65 9.90
N HIS A 188 2.01 -10.43 8.88
CA HIS A 188 2.81 -11.65 9.04
C HIS A 188 4.31 -11.40 8.78
N ALA A 189 4.69 -10.14 8.53
CA ALA A 189 6.07 -9.75 8.33
C ALA A 189 6.92 -10.02 9.59
N LYS A 190 8.13 -10.54 9.37
CA LYS A 190 9.13 -10.76 10.42
C LYS A 190 10.42 -10.09 9.98
N ASP A 191 11.08 -9.41 10.91
CA ASP A 191 12.38 -8.81 10.65
C ASP A 191 13.41 -9.93 10.39
N ILE A 192 14.19 -9.75 9.33
CA ILE A 192 15.26 -10.68 8.93
C ILE A 192 16.52 -9.84 8.76
N ASP A 193 17.52 -10.15 9.57
CA ASP A 193 18.77 -9.39 9.60
C ASP A 193 19.43 -9.36 8.20
N GLY A 194 19.92 -8.17 7.84
CA GLY A 194 20.55 -7.92 6.54
C GLY A 194 19.63 -7.81 5.33
N PHE A 195 18.31 -8.07 5.44
CA PHE A 195 17.42 -8.03 4.28
C PHE A 195 17.26 -6.62 3.70
N THR A 196 17.50 -6.53 2.39
CA THR A 196 17.16 -5.36 1.57
C THR A 196 15.66 -5.36 1.22
N PRO A 197 15.10 -4.25 0.70
CA PRO A 197 13.70 -4.23 0.25
C PRO A 197 13.39 -5.34 -0.77
N ARG A 198 14.34 -5.64 -1.68
CA ARG A 198 14.20 -6.72 -2.67
C ARG A 198 14.15 -8.10 -2.03
N ASP A 199 14.98 -8.33 -1.02
CA ASP A 199 15.02 -9.62 -0.31
C ASP A 199 13.69 -9.88 0.40
N TYR A 200 13.14 -8.86 1.07
CA TYR A 200 11.82 -8.93 1.70
C TYR A 200 10.71 -9.21 0.68
N LEU A 201 10.64 -8.45 -0.42
CA LEU A 201 9.62 -8.68 -1.46
C LEU A 201 9.72 -10.10 -2.03
N THR A 202 10.93 -10.54 -2.39
CA THR A 202 11.17 -11.89 -2.92
C THR A 202 10.75 -12.95 -1.90
N HIS A 203 11.11 -12.75 -0.63
CA HIS A 203 10.75 -13.65 0.45
C HIS A 203 9.24 -13.75 0.62
N TRP A 204 8.54 -12.63 0.82
CA TRP A 204 7.08 -12.60 1.03
C TRP A 204 6.31 -13.14 -0.17
N LEU A 205 6.65 -12.71 -1.39
CA LEU A 205 6.00 -13.22 -2.60
C LEU A 205 6.23 -14.71 -2.80
N SER A 206 7.41 -15.24 -2.46
CA SER A 206 7.66 -16.68 -2.49
C SER A 206 6.83 -17.46 -1.45
N GLN A 207 6.44 -16.84 -0.34
CA GLN A 207 5.57 -17.47 0.65
C GLN A 207 4.15 -17.67 0.13
N TRP A 208 3.63 -16.79 -0.74
CA TRP A 208 2.32 -17.02 -1.38
C TRP A 208 2.30 -18.29 -2.22
N VAL A 209 3.41 -18.63 -2.85
CA VAL A 209 3.53 -19.87 -3.62
C VAL A 209 3.62 -21.10 -2.71
N ARG A 210 4.16 -20.95 -1.49
CA ARG A 210 4.36 -22.06 -0.53
C ARG A 210 3.15 -22.27 0.37
N GLY A 211 2.70 -21.21 1.05
CA GLY A 211 1.69 -21.25 2.11
C GLY A 211 0.25 -21.34 1.64
N LEU A 212 -0.04 -21.28 0.33
CA LEU A 212 -1.38 -21.60 -0.18
C LEU A 212 -1.68 -23.11 -0.18
N TRP A 213 -0.64 -23.95 -0.04
CA TRP A 213 -0.75 -25.41 -0.12
C TRP A 213 -0.73 -26.11 1.24
N ASP A 214 -0.22 -25.43 2.27
CA ASP A 214 -0.25 -25.90 3.65
C ASP A 214 -1.62 -25.57 4.27
#